data_AF-A0A1V2PVF6-F1
#
_entry.id   AF-A0A1V2PVF6-F1
#
_cell.length_a   1.000
_cell.length_b   1.000
_cell.length_c   1.000
_cell.angle_alpha   90.00
_cell.angle_beta   90.00
_cell.angle_gamma   90.00
#
_symmetry.space_group_name_H-M   'P 1'
#
loop_
_entity.id
_entity.type
_entity.pdbx_description
1 polymer ?
#
loop_
_entity_poly.entity_id
_entity_poly.type
_entity_poly.pdbx_seq_one_letter_code
_entity_poly.pdbx_strand_id
1 'polypeptide(L)'
;MDPIRVPPEMFRFTGGDRAGLYTSVLHAFAEANERLETALSLDDVRARLRSAGWLDAIEDDDLAAALDQLRGWNLLDVIQNHSENYRTAAEYERRNLQYSLTRHGEAAFAGVAHAVDVLTAAGALQTAVLDAIADRLADLVRELDGGSDRRVFTTLTELEAHLAALRGNTKQFNGELQRLLRADDATLTTFHEVKASTVAYLQEFLTNLDLRTHTIATRIEAVESHGLGVVHQRALRGADLPQLSAVDPGPAWLEHRAARWDGLRAWFLPADGSPPRVDQLHAVARRAIVTLLQVLDRITESRRRASSAVADFRVLARWFAVAPSQDDLHRLWSTTFGLSPSRHAHLAHPDPELVAVSASWASAPPVEVSPLLRSAGRTERFTRTGRVRDVAAVKEERTRRALAERAELEAAWSMLDTGGAVRLSSFERLDHSVFERMLDLLGRALGSDPGADGDRRVTTADGRVEIVLRAPRHDVVATVSTPHGIFRGPDYEIDIRTR
;
A
#
# COMPACT_ATOMS: atom_id res chain seq x y z
N MET A 1 -34.47 -11.73 18.95
CA MET A 1 -33.36 -12.05 19.87
C MET A 1 -33.65 -11.35 21.17
N ASP A 2 -33.82 -12.11 22.25
CA ASP A 2 -33.89 -11.51 23.58
C ASP A 2 -32.60 -10.75 23.89
N PRO A 3 -32.67 -9.61 24.59
CA PRO A 3 -31.47 -8.86 24.98
C PRO A 3 -30.61 -9.71 25.90
N ILE A 4 -29.30 -9.78 25.61
CA ILE A 4 -28.32 -10.43 26.48
C ILE A 4 -28.36 -9.74 27.85
N ARG A 5 -28.73 -10.48 28.91
CA ARG A 5 -28.71 -9.99 30.28
C ARG A 5 -27.60 -10.68 31.06
N VAL A 6 -26.61 -9.90 31.49
CA VAL A 6 -25.54 -10.35 32.37
C VAL A 6 -25.97 -10.12 33.82
N PRO A 7 -25.92 -11.13 34.71
CA PRO A 7 -26.19 -10.93 36.13
C PRO A 7 -25.20 -9.94 36.73
N PRO A 8 -25.66 -8.96 37.55
CA PRO A 8 -24.81 -7.86 38.03
C PRO A 8 -23.63 -8.33 38.90
N GLU A 9 -23.76 -9.47 39.58
CA GLU A 9 -22.71 -10.02 40.45
C GLU A 9 -21.65 -10.83 39.68
N MET A 10 -21.92 -11.22 38.43
CA MET A 10 -21.10 -12.17 37.66
C MET A 10 -19.65 -11.71 37.46
N PHE A 11 -19.42 -10.40 37.31
CA PHE A 11 -18.08 -9.84 37.07
C PHE A 11 -17.58 -8.98 38.24
N ARG A 12 -18.28 -8.97 39.38
CA ARG A 12 -17.94 -8.09 40.50
C ARG A 12 -16.55 -8.34 41.08
N PHE A 13 -16.05 -9.56 40.96
CA PHE A 13 -14.70 -9.96 41.38
C PHE A 13 -13.55 -9.22 40.66
N THR A 14 -13.84 -8.57 39.52
CA THR A 14 -12.88 -7.79 38.74
C THR A 14 -12.70 -6.35 39.25
N GLY A 15 -13.50 -5.91 40.24
CA GLY A 15 -13.48 -4.55 40.78
C GLY A 15 -13.08 -4.48 42.25
N GLY A 16 -12.47 -3.34 42.63
CA GLY A 16 -12.06 -3.04 44.01
C GLY A 16 -10.65 -3.50 44.38
N ASP A 17 -10.25 -3.24 45.62
CA ASP A 17 -8.85 -3.40 46.07
C ASP A 17 -8.37 -4.86 46.11
N ARG A 18 -9.29 -5.83 46.23
CA ARG A 18 -9.00 -7.28 46.26
C ARG A 18 -9.20 -7.99 44.91
N ALA A 19 -9.43 -7.26 43.82
CA ALA A 19 -9.74 -7.85 42.51
C ALA A 19 -8.65 -8.79 41.98
N GLY A 20 -7.38 -8.44 42.19
CA GLY A 20 -6.25 -9.30 41.82
C GLY A 20 -6.29 -10.66 42.53
N LEU A 21 -6.53 -10.64 43.84
CA LEU A 21 -6.63 -11.87 44.64
C LEU A 21 -7.80 -12.74 44.19
N TYR A 22 -8.99 -12.17 44.00
CA TYR A 22 -10.16 -12.93 43.55
C TYR A 22 -9.93 -13.57 42.17
N THR A 23 -9.30 -12.84 41.26
CA THR A 23 -8.97 -13.35 39.92
C THR A 23 -7.98 -14.50 39.99
N SER A 24 -6.93 -14.40 40.81
CA SER A 24 -5.96 -15.48 41.02
C SER A 24 -6.58 -16.70 41.71
N VAL A 25 -7.51 -16.52 42.66
CA VAL A 25 -8.24 -17.64 43.28
C VAL A 25 -9.08 -18.38 42.23
N LEU A 26 -9.89 -17.65 41.43
CA LEU A 26 -10.71 -18.28 40.38
C LEU A 26 -9.85 -18.95 39.30
N HIS A 27 -8.70 -18.36 38.97
CA HIS A 27 -7.73 -18.97 38.05
C HIS A 27 -7.17 -20.29 38.61
N ALA A 28 -6.83 -20.34 39.89
CA ALA A 28 -6.37 -21.58 40.54
C ALA A 28 -7.42 -22.69 40.49
N PHE A 29 -8.71 -22.35 40.66
CA PHE A 29 -9.79 -23.33 40.49
C PHE A 29 -9.98 -23.75 39.03
N ALA A 30 -9.86 -22.82 38.08
CA ALA A 30 -9.97 -23.15 36.66
C ALA A 30 -8.84 -24.10 36.22
N GLU A 31 -7.60 -23.83 36.64
CA GLU A 31 -6.44 -24.69 36.38
C GLU A 31 -6.59 -26.09 37.02
N ALA A 32 -7.15 -26.16 38.23
CA ALA A 32 -7.47 -27.43 38.88
C ALA A 32 -8.57 -28.20 38.12
N ASN A 33 -9.61 -27.51 37.68
CA ASN A 33 -10.71 -28.12 36.93
C ASN A 33 -10.24 -28.68 35.57
N GLU A 34 -9.29 -28.02 34.89
CA GLU A 34 -8.63 -28.56 33.68
C GLU A 34 -7.89 -29.88 33.95
N ARG A 35 -7.41 -30.09 35.18
CA ARG A 35 -6.79 -31.34 35.65
C ARG A 35 -7.77 -32.33 36.27
N LEU A 36 -9.08 -32.07 36.14
CA LEU A 36 -10.17 -32.87 36.72
C LEU A 36 -10.19 -32.87 38.27
N GLU A 37 -9.52 -31.91 38.91
CA GLU A 37 -9.62 -31.66 40.34
C GLU A 37 -10.78 -30.68 40.59
N THR A 38 -11.94 -31.23 40.95
CA THR A 38 -13.21 -30.48 41.01
C THR A 38 -13.39 -29.68 42.30
N ALA A 39 -12.62 -29.95 43.34
CA ALA A 39 -12.70 -29.23 44.60
C ALA A 39 -11.32 -29.07 45.27
N LEU A 40 -11.09 -27.93 45.91
CA LEU A 40 -9.81 -27.58 46.57
C LEU A 40 -10.04 -27.20 48.03
N SER A 41 -9.13 -27.61 48.92
CA SER A 41 -9.07 -27.11 50.30
C SER A 41 -8.40 -25.72 50.39
N LEU A 42 -8.40 -25.10 51.58
CA LEU A 42 -7.69 -23.82 51.79
C LEU A 42 -6.18 -23.95 51.54
N ASP A 43 -5.57 -25.06 51.96
CA ASP A 43 -4.15 -25.37 51.71
C ASP A 43 -3.87 -25.52 50.21
N ASP A 44 -4.79 -26.16 49.48
CA ASP A 44 -4.68 -26.38 48.04
C ASP A 44 -4.72 -25.08 47.23
N VAL A 45 -5.65 -24.18 47.58
CA VAL A 45 -5.76 -22.86 46.95
C VAL A 45 -4.50 -22.08 47.22
N ARG A 46 -4.03 -22.03 48.48
CA ARG A 46 -2.79 -21.34 48.86
C ARG A 46 -1.58 -21.83 48.07
N ALA A 47 -1.43 -23.14 47.91
CA ALA A 47 -0.31 -23.72 47.17
C ALA A 47 -0.31 -23.30 45.68
N ARG A 48 -1.50 -23.09 45.09
CA ARG A 48 -1.70 -22.74 43.68
C ARG A 48 -1.75 -21.23 43.41
N LEU A 49 -1.92 -20.39 44.43
CA LEU A 49 -2.00 -18.93 44.24
C LEU A 49 -0.77 -18.33 43.53
N ARG A 50 0.43 -18.84 43.82
CA ARG A 50 1.66 -18.37 43.15
C ARG A 50 1.67 -18.69 41.66
N SER A 51 1.27 -19.91 41.26
CA SER A 51 1.19 -20.26 39.84
C SER A 51 0.07 -19.49 39.14
N ALA A 52 -1.00 -19.15 39.88
CA ALA A 52 -2.12 -18.36 39.40
C ALA A 52 -1.86 -16.84 39.36
N GLY A 53 -0.63 -16.38 39.63
CA GLY A 53 -0.20 -14.98 39.47
C GLY A 53 -0.28 -14.11 40.71
N TRP A 54 -0.62 -14.67 41.89
CA TRP A 54 -0.57 -13.94 43.16
C TRP A 54 0.76 -14.16 43.86
N LEU A 55 1.59 -13.12 43.93
CA LEU A 55 2.97 -13.21 44.43
C LEU A 55 3.12 -12.81 45.91
N ASP A 56 2.14 -12.09 46.46
CA ASP A 56 2.19 -11.59 47.83
C ASP A 56 1.88 -12.69 48.86
N ALA A 57 2.44 -12.55 50.06
CA ALA A 57 2.06 -13.40 51.19
C ALA A 57 0.61 -13.15 51.58
N ILE A 58 -0.13 -14.22 51.91
CA ILE A 58 -1.54 -14.13 52.31
C ILE A 58 -1.78 -14.96 53.58
N GLU A 59 -2.33 -14.29 54.59
CA GLU A 59 -2.73 -14.91 55.85
C GLU A 59 -3.97 -15.79 55.66
N ASP A 60 -4.17 -16.77 56.55
CA ASP A 60 -5.31 -17.69 56.51
C ASP A 60 -6.65 -16.94 56.50
N ASP A 61 -6.78 -15.94 57.38
CA ASP A 61 -8.02 -15.18 57.55
C ASP A 61 -8.39 -14.37 56.30
N ASP A 62 -7.39 -13.82 55.61
CA ASP A 62 -7.60 -13.06 54.38
C ASP A 62 -8.00 -13.96 53.21
N LEU A 63 -7.40 -15.15 53.10
CA LEU A 63 -7.78 -16.14 52.10
C LEU A 63 -9.18 -16.71 52.37
N ALA A 64 -9.50 -17.01 53.63
CA ALA A 64 -10.82 -17.46 54.04
C ALA A 64 -11.89 -16.41 53.73
N ALA A 65 -11.63 -15.14 54.08
CA ALA A 65 -12.52 -14.03 53.74
C ALA A 65 -12.71 -13.88 52.23
N ALA A 66 -11.67 -14.13 51.43
CA ALA A 66 -11.77 -14.06 49.97
C ALA A 66 -12.64 -15.19 49.38
N LEU A 67 -12.48 -16.42 49.88
CA LEU A 67 -13.30 -17.57 49.48
C LEU A 67 -14.76 -17.36 49.88
N ASP A 68 -15.02 -16.84 51.09
CA ASP A 68 -16.37 -16.51 51.55
C ASP A 68 -17.02 -15.42 50.69
N GLN A 69 -16.26 -14.42 50.26
CA GLN A 69 -16.74 -13.37 49.37
C GLN A 69 -17.10 -13.92 47.97
N LEU A 70 -16.25 -14.78 47.41
CA LEU A 70 -16.50 -15.45 46.13
C LEU A 70 -17.71 -16.40 46.20
N ARG A 71 -17.92 -17.07 47.34
CA ARG A 71 -19.14 -17.82 47.63
C ARG A 71 -20.36 -16.90 47.72
N GLY A 72 -20.23 -15.75 48.36
CA GLY A 72 -21.29 -14.73 48.45
C GLY A 72 -21.74 -14.20 47.07
N TRP A 73 -20.85 -14.19 46.09
CA TRP A 73 -21.17 -13.87 44.68
C TRP A 73 -21.63 -15.08 43.86
N ASN A 74 -21.83 -16.23 44.49
CA ASN A 74 -22.20 -17.48 43.84
C ASN A 74 -21.20 -17.92 42.75
N LEU A 75 -19.91 -17.62 42.94
CA LEU A 75 -18.83 -18.06 42.03
C LEU A 75 -18.22 -19.37 42.52
N LEU A 76 -18.13 -19.56 43.84
CA LEU A 76 -17.71 -20.80 44.48
C LEU A 76 -18.86 -21.43 45.26
N ASP A 77 -18.85 -22.76 45.34
CA ASP A 77 -19.64 -23.54 46.27
C ASP A 77 -18.73 -24.14 47.34
N VAL A 78 -19.29 -24.52 48.48
CA VAL A 78 -18.55 -25.15 49.58
C VAL A 78 -19.19 -26.48 49.96
N ILE A 79 -18.37 -27.52 50.01
CA ILE A 79 -18.74 -28.89 50.32
C ILE A 79 -17.96 -29.33 51.56
N GLN A 80 -18.63 -30.01 52.48
CA GLN A 80 -17.95 -30.62 53.61
C GLN A 80 -17.27 -31.93 53.18
N ASN A 81 -15.98 -32.04 53.47
CA ASN A 81 -15.23 -33.26 53.21
C ASN A 81 -15.39 -34.25 54.37
N HIS A 82 -16.32 -35.20 54.22
CA HIS A 82 -16.55 -36.25 55.21
C HIS A 82 -15.57 -37.43 55.12
N SER A 83 -14.60 -37.40 54.18
CA SER A 83 -13.75 -38.55 53.84
C SER A 83 -12.36 -38.55 54.47
N GLU A 84 -11.93 -37.46 55.11
CA GLU A 84 -10.62 -37.35 55.75
C GLU A 84 -10.63 -37.62 57.26
N ASN A 85 -9.56 -38.24 57.76
CA ASN A 85 -9.29 -38.44 59.19
C ASN A 85 -8.39 -37.31 59.70
N TYR A 86 -8.95 -36.36 60.43
CA TYR A 86 -8.23 -35.20 60.98
C TYR A 86 -7.54 -35.55 62.31
N ARG A 87 -6.26 -35.17 62.48
CA ARG A 87 -5.49 -35.47 63.71
C ARG A 87 -5.53 -34.35 64.73
N THR A 88 -5.89 -33.13 64.31
CA THR A 88 -5.99 -31.94 65.17
C THR A 88 -7.20 -31.08 64.80
N ALA A 89 -7.67 -30.24 65.73
CA ALA A 89 -8.77 -29.31 65.48
C ALA A 89 -8.45 -28.27 64.40
N ALA A 90 -7.19 -27.80 64.33
CA ALA A 90 -6.74 -26.87 63.31
C ALA A 90 -6.71 -27.49 61.90
N GLU A 91 -6.35 -28.77 61.78
CA GLU A 91 -6.45 -29.51 60.50
C GLU A 91 -7.91 -29.70 60.07
N TYR A 92 -8.81 -29.98 61.03
CA TYR A 92 -10.23 -30.08 60.77
C TYR A 92 -10.78 -28.77 60.20
N GLU A 93 -10.56 -27.64 60.86
CA GLU A 93 -11.06 -26.34 60.39
C GLU A 93 -10.54 -25.95 59.00
N ARG A 94 -9.30 -26.32 58.65
CA ARG A 94 -8.67 -25.97 57.37
C ARG A 94 -9.04 -26.89 56.20
N ARG A 95 -9.30 -28.18 56.45
CA ARG A 95 -9.48 -29.21 55.40
C ARG A 95 -10.87 -29.83 55.33
N ASN A 96 -11.70 -29.59 56.36
CA ASN A 96 -13.10 -30.02 56.35
C ASN A 96 -13.95 -29.29 55.32
N LEU A 97 -13.52 -28.11 54.87
CA LEU A 97 -14.18 -27.36 53.80
C LEU A 97 -13.41 -27.51 52.50
N GLN A 98 -14.08 -28.01 51.48
CA GLN A 98 -13.63 -28.01 50.10
C GLN A 98 -14.47 -27.04 49.30
N TYR A 99 -13.84 -26.29 48.42
CA TYR A 99 -14.48 -25.30 47.58
C TYR A 99 -14.46 -25.79 46.13
N SER A 100 -15.51 -25.53 45.37
CA SER A 100 -15.59 -25.88 43.95
C SER A 100 -16.11 -24.70 43.13
N LEU A 101 -15.77 -24.65 41.85
CA LEU A 101 -16.36 -23.68 40.94
C LEU A 101 -17.83 -24.03 40.69
N THR A 102 -18.71 -23.05 40.85
CA THR A 102 -20.07 -23.18 40.33
C THR A 102 -20.04 -22.99 38.81
N ARG A 103 -21.10 -23.42 38.11
CA ARG A 103 -21.30 -23.10 36.69
C ARG A 103 -21.28 -21.58 36.43
N HIS A 104 -21.69 -20.78 37.40
CA HIS A 104 -21.68 -19.32 37.31
C HIS A 104 -20.24 -18.78 37.40
N GLY A 105 -19.44 -19.29 38.34
CA GLY A 105 -18.02 -18.98 38.49
C GLY A 105 -17.19 -19.40 37.28
N GLU A 106 -17.43 -20.59 36.75
CA GLU A 106 -16.78 -21.09 35.54
C GLU A 106 -17.04 -20.17 34.33
N ALA A 107 -18.31 -19.81 34.10
CA ALA A 107 -18.68 -18.90 33.02
C ALA A 107 -18.12 -17.49 33.21
N ALA A 108 -18.09 -16.99 34.44
CA ALA A 108 -17.55 -15.68 34.80
C ALA A 108 -16.04 -15.61 34.53
N PHE A 109 -15.28 -16.59 35.03
CA PHE A 109 -13.84 -16.67 34.83
C PHE A 109 -13.50 -16.87 33.35
N ALA A 110 -14.17 -17.80 32.66
CA ALA A 110 -13.98 -18.01 31.23
C ALA A 110 -14.22 -16.73 30.40
N GLY A 111 -15.23 -15.93 30.77
CA GLY A 111 -15.49 -14.63 30.14
C GLY A 111 -14.35 -13.62 30.32
N VAL A 112 -13.80 -13.52 31.55
CA VAL A 112 -12.68 -12.64 31.85
C VAL A 112 -11.39 -13.11 31.20
N ALA A 113 -11.07 -14.41 31.29
CA ALA A 113 -9.92 -15.01 30.63
C ALA A 113 -9.97 -14.77 29.12
N HIS A 114 -11.11 -15.02 28.48
CA HIS A 114 -11.31 -14.74 27.06
C HIS A 114 -11.12 -13.25 26.72
N ALA A 115 -11.63 -12.34 27.56
CA ALA A 115 -11.44 -10.91 27.36
C ALA A 115 -9.96 -10.51 27.46
N VAL A 116 -9.23 -11.05 28.43
CA VAL A 116 -7.78 -10.82 28.59
C VAL A 116 -7.01 -11.40 27.41
N ASP A 117 -7.31 -12.61 26.98
CA ASP A 117 -6.70 -13.23 25.80
C ASP A 117 -6.93 -12.39 24.55
N VAL A 118 -8.13 -11.86 24.35
CA VAL A 118 -8.43 -10.95 23.22
C VAL A 118 -7.66 -9.63 23.32
N LEU A 119 -7.37 -9.15 24.53
CA LEU A 119 -6.59 -7.94 24.76
C LEU A 119 -5.08 -8.15 24.57
N THR A 120 -4.56 -9.32 24.92
CA THR A 120 -3.13 -9.65 24.90
C THR A 120 -2.68 -10.31 23.61
N ALA A 121 -3.57 -11.04 22.93
CA ALA A 121 -3.21 -11.72 21.71
C ALA A 121 -2.86 -10.69 20.62
N ALA A 122 -1.82 -11.03 19.85
CA ALA A 122 -1.48 -10.35 18.61
C ALA A 122 -2.12 -11.13 17.45
N GLY A 123 -3.04 -10.51 16.72
CA GLY A 123 -3.75 -11.12 15.61
C GLY A 123 -2.79 -11.42 14.46
N ALA A 124 -2.41 -12.68 14.28
CA ALA A 124 -1.58 -13.12 13.17
C ALA A 124 -2.44 -13.73 12.05
N LEU A 125 -2.39 -13.13 10.85
CA LEU A 125 -2.83 -13.74 9.60
C LEU A 125 -1.93 -14.93 9.19
N GLN A 126 -2.25 -16.12 9.70
CA GLN A 126 -1.51 -17.34 9.39
C GLN A 126 -1.98 -17.97 8.07
N THR A 127 -1.10 -18.03 7.07
CA THR A 127 -1.36 -18.70 5.78
C THR A 127 -1.62 -20.20 5.95
N ALA A 128 -1.03 -20.83 6.96
CA ALA A 128 -1.24 -22.23 7.31
C ALA A 128 -2.71 -22.59 7.57
N VAL A 129 -3.54 -21.65 8.06
CA VAL A 129 -4.97 -21.91 8.29
C VAL A 129 -5.72 -22.08 6.96
N LEU A 130 -5.34 -21.37 5.92
CA LEU A 130 -5.92 -21.53 4.58
C LEU A 130 -5.56 -22.89 3.99
N ASP A 131 -4.33 -23.35 4.21
CA ASP A 131 -3.90 -24.69 3.79
C ASP A 131 -4.66 -25.78 4.54
N ALA A 132 -4.82 -25.63 5.85
CA ALA A 132 -5.61 -26.55 6.65
C ALA A 132 -7.08 -26.62 6.16
N ILE A 133 -7.70 -25.46 5.84
CA ILE A 133 -9.04 -25.42 5.26
C ILE A 133 -9.09 -26.16 3.93
N ALA A 134 -8.14 -25.86 3.03
CA ALA A 134 -8.06 -26.53 1.75
C ALA A 134 -7.93 -28.05 1.96
N ASP A 135 -6.99 -28.50 2.78
CA ASP A 135 -6.68 -29.91 2.99
C ASP A 135 -7.85 -30.65 3.63
N ARG A 136 -8.52 -30.07 4.63
CA ARG A 136 -9.75 -30.65 5.19
C ARG A 136 -10.89 -30.72 4.18
N LEU A 137 -11.02 -29.77 3.25
CA LEU A 137 -11.99 -29.89 2.16
C LEU A 137 -11.63 -31.05 1.21
N ALA A 138 -10.36 -31.23 0.86
CA ALA A 138 -9.92 -32.36 0.03
C ALA A 138 -10.17 -33.70 0.74
N ASP A 139 -9.88 -33.76 2.04
CA ASP A 139 -10.12 -34.94 2.86
C ASP A 139 -11.62 -35.23 2.97
N LEU A 140 -12.45 -34.20 3.09
CA LEU A 140 -13.90 -34.34 3.13
C LEU A 140 -14.42 -34.97 1.84
N VAL A 141 -13.93 -34.55 0.67
CA VAL A 141 -14.27 -35.19 -0.62
C VAL A 141 -13.90 -36.68 -0.60
N ARG A 142 -12.67 -37.03 -0.18
CA ARG A 142 -12.23 -38.43 -0.11
C ARG A 142 -13.09 -39.29 0.83
N GLU A 143 -13.47 -38.73 1.98
CA GLU A 143 -14.31 -39.43 2.96
C GLU A 143 -15.79 -39.52 2.47
N LEU A 144 -16.24 -38.63 1.60
CA LEU A 144 -17.54 -38.72 0.97
C LEU A 144 -17.60 -39.84 -0.09
N ASP A 145 -16.52 -40.06 -0.84
CA ASP A 145 -16.45 -41.10 -1.88
C ASP A 145 -16.39 -42.53 -1.32
N GLY A 146 -15.74 -42.74 -0.17
CA GLY A 146 -15.54 -44.09 0.38
C GLY A 146 -15.25 -44.18 1.88
N GLY A 147 -15.35 -43.07 2.61
CA GLY A 147 -15.12 -42.99 4.04
C GLY A 147 -16.30 -43.40 4.91
N SER A 148 -16.09 -43.42 6.22
CA SER A 148 -17.15 -43.67 7.20
C SER A 148 -17.84 -42.36 7.63
N ASP A 149 -19.11 -42.46 8.05
CA ASP A 149 -19.88 -41.31 8.52
C ASP A 149 -19.21 -40.57 9.69
N ARG A 150 -18.54 -41.31 10.58
CA ARG A 150 -17.75 -40.75 11.68
C ARG A 150 -16.56 -39.91 11.19
N ARG A 151 -15.88 -40.33 10.12
CA ARG A 151 -14.79 -39.54 9.53
C ARG A 151 -15.30 -38.30 8.83
N VAL A 152 -16.42 -38.38 8.11
CA VAL A 152 -17.10 -37.21 7.53
C VAL A 152 -17.41 -36.18 8.62
N PHE A 153 -17.95 -36.61 9.77
CA PHE A 153 -18.22 -35.75 10.91
C PHE A 153 -16.97 -35.08 11.49
N THR A 154 -15.91 -35.85 11.75
CA THR A 154 -14.65 -35.32 12.30
C THR A 154 -14.01 -34.32 11.35
N THR A 155 -13.87 -34.66 10.07
CA THR A 155 -13.26 -33.78 9.05
C THR A 155 -14.06 -32.49 8.87
N LEU A 156 -15.39 -32.56 8.86
CA LEU A 156 -16.25 -31.37 8.79
C LEU A 156 -16.08 -30.47 10.02
N THR A 157 -15.97 -31.06 11.22
CA THR A 157 -15.79 -30.30 12.46
C THR A 157 -14.42 -29.63 12.52
N GLU A 158 -13.36 -30.31 12.06
CA GLU A 158 -12.02 -29.73 11.93
C GLU A 158 -11.99 -28.57 10.93
N LEU A 159 -12.62 -28.74 9.75
CA LEU A 159 -12.76 -27.69 8.74
C LEU A 159 -13.42 -26.43 9.33
N GLU A 160 -14.53 -26.60 10.04
CA GLU A 160 -15.23 -25.49 10.69
C GLU A 160 -14.41 -24.82 11.79
N ALA A 161 -13.62 -25.59 12.55
CA ALA A 161 -12.72 -25.05 13.56
C ALA A 161 -11.62 -24.18 12.90
N HIS A 162 -11.03 -24.63 11.79
CA HIS A 162 -10.07 -23.82 11.02
C HIS A 162 -10.72 -22.54 10.46
N LEU A 163 -11.96 -22.62 9.96
CA LEU A 163 -12.69 -21.43 9.51
C LEU A 163 -12.96 -20.45 10.67
N ALA A 164 -13.33 -20.95 11.85
CA ALA A 164 -13.53 -20.11 13.03
C ALA A 164 -12.22 -19.42 13.45
N ALA A 165 -11.09 -20.14 13.43
CA ALA A 165 -9.77 -19.59 13.68
C ALA A 165 -9.40 -18.50 12.67
N LEU A 166 -9.60 -18.73 11.37
CA LEU A 166 -9.37 -17.72 10.33
C LEU A 166 -10.17 -16.43 10.61
N ARG A 167 -11.47 -16.58 10.91
CA ARG A 167 -12.37 -15.45 11.20
C ARG A 167 -11.91 -14.66 12.43
N GLY A 168 -11.52 -15.36 13.49
CA GLY A 168 -10.99 -14.76 14.72
C GLY A 168 -9.71 -13.95 14.43
N ASN A 169 -8.73 -14.61 13.82
CA ASN A 169 -7.43 -14.03 13.51
C ASN A 169 -7.55 -12.81 12.58
N THR A 170 -8.40 -12.88 11.54
CA THR A 170 -8.64 -11.74 10.64
C THR A 170 -9.27 -10.55 11.36
N LYS A 171 -10.28 -10.79 12.22
CA LYS A 171 -10.94 -9.70 12.96
C LYS A 171 -9.95 -8.99 13.88
N GLN A 172 -9.13 -9.76 14.58
CA GLN A 172 -8.13 -9.24 15.51
C GLN A 172 -7.03 -8.46 14.78
N PHE A 173 -6.47 -9.05 13.73
CA PHE A 173 -5.45 -8.41 12.89
C PHE A 173 -5.95 -7.06 12.34
N ASN A 174 -7.16 -7.00 11.80
CA ASN A 174 -7.73 -5.75 11.29
C ASN A 174 -7.85 -4.68 12.40
N GLY A 175 -8.22 -5.09 13.62
CA GLY A 175 -8.25 -4.19 14.78
C GLY A 175 -6.87 -3.62 15.14
N GLU A 176 -5.84 -4.46 15.17
CA GLU A 176 -4.45 -4.04 15.42
C GLU A 176 -3.91 -3.13 14.34
N LEU A 177 -4.14 -3.50 13.08
CA LEU A 177 -3.74 -2.73 11.93
C LEU A 177 -4.35 -1.32 11.99
N GLN A 178 -5.64 -1.21 12.32
CA GLN A 178 -6.29 0.09 12.48
C GLN A 178 -5.71 0.91 13.64
N ARG A 179 -5.33 0.28 14.76
CA ARG A 179 -4.64 0.97 15.86
C ARG A 179 -3.26 1.48 15.44
N LEU A 180 -2.50 0.63 14.74
CA LEU A 180 -1.16 0.95 14.26
C LEU A 180 -1.16 2.04 13.17
N LEU A 181 -2.21 2.10 12.36
CA LEU A 181 -2.42 3.18 11.38
C LEU A 181 -2.83 4.52 12.04
N ARG A 182 -3.36 4.51 13.27
CA ARG A 182 -3.76 5.72 14.02
C ARG A 182 -2.70 6.24 14.98
N ALA A 183 -1.69 5.45 15.29
CA ALA A 183 -0.63 5.81 16.23
C ALA A 183 0.33 6.83 15.57
N ASP A 184 -0.03 8.12 15.61
CA ASP A 184 0.81 9.22 15.10
C ASP A 184 1.89 9.69 16.09
N ASP A 185 1.87 9.21 17.36
CA ASP A 185 2.65 9.80 18.48
C ASP A 185 3.70 8.87 19.15
N ALA A 186 4.00 7.69 18.59
CA ALA A 186 4.97 6.78 19.22
C ALA A 186 6.43 7.06 18.82
N THR A 187 7.36 6.85 19.75
CA THR A 187 8.82 7.04 19.62
C THR A 187 9.36 6.44 18.31
N LEU A 188 9.96 7.30 17.48
CA LEU A 188 10.31 7.05 16.07
C LEU A 188 11.16 5.79 15.80
N THR A 189 11.90 5.27 16.77
CA THR A 189 12.83 4.14 16.59
C THR A 189 12.14 2.78 16.73
N THR A 190 11.41 2.53 17.81
CA THR A 190 10.60 1.29 17.99
C THR A 190 9.49 1.21 16.93
N PHE A 191 9.04 2.35 16.43
CA PHE A 191 8.02 2.45 15.38
C PHE A 191 8.49 1.97 13.99
N HIS A 192 9.80 2.02 13.69
CA HIS A 192 10.35 1.59 12.40
C HIS A 192 10.39 0.06 12.27
N GLU A 193 10.88 -0.63 13.31
CA GLU A 193 11.03 -2.09 13.31
C GLU A 193 9.66 -2.77 13.24
N VAL A 194 8.69 -2.28 14.04
CA VAL A 194 7.33 -2.82 14.05
C VAL A 194 6.65 -2.64 12.67
N LYS A 195 6.81 -1.49 12.00
CA LYS A 195 6.21 -1.26 10.68
C LYS A 195 6.88 -2.04 9.55
N ALA A 196 8.21 -2.15 9.54
CA ALA A 196 8.93 -2.93 8.53
C ALA A 196 8.58 -4.43 8.62
N SER A 197 8.57 -4.98 9.84
CA SER A 197 8.14 -6.37 10.08
C SER A 197 6.68 -6.59 9.72
N THR A 198 5.78 -5.62 10.01
CA THR A 198 4.37 -5.69 9.61
C THR A 198 4.20 -5.69 8.08
N VAL A 199 4.97 -4.88 7.36
CA VAL A 199 4.93 -4.85 5.89
C VAL A 199 5.41 -6.17 5.29
N ALA A 200 6.56 -6.68 5.75
CA ALA A 200 7.09 -7.97 5.29
C ALA A 200 6.09 -9.11 5.57
N TYR A 201 5.52 -9.12 6.77
CA TYR A 201 4.49 -10.08 7.18
C TYR A 201 3.23 -10.02 6.31
N LEU A 202 2.73 -8.81 6.03
CA LEU A 202 1.58 -8.62 5.14
C LEU A 202 1.89 -9.09 3.72
N GLN A 203 3.09 -8.82 3.21
CA GLN A 203 3.51 -9.29 1.88
C GLN A 203 3.59 -10.82 1.83
N GLU A 204 4.14 -11.46 2.86
CA GLU A 204 4.17 -12.92 2.98
C GLU A 204 2.77 -13.51 3.02
N PHE A 205 1.84 -12.93 3.79
CA PHE A 205 0.45 -13.38 3.83
C PHE A 205 -0.25 -13.29 2.46
N LEU A 206 -0.05 -12.18 1.75
CA LEU A 206 -0.65 -11.99 0.41
C LEU A 206 0.00 -12.90 -0.64
N THR A 207 1.20 -13.41 -0.38
CA THR A 207 1.90 -14.30 -1.30
C THR A 207 1.11 -15.60 -1.45
N ASN A 208 0.76 -15.94 -2.69
CA ASN A 208 -0.06 -17.09 -3.06
C ASN A 208 -1.49 -17.10 -2.48
N LEU A 209 -1.99 -15.99 -1.92
CA LEU A 209 -3.35 -15.94 -1.37
C LEU A 209 -4.40 -16.24 -2.45
N ASP A 210 -4.21 -15.73 -3.67
CA ASP A 210 -5.10 -15.98 -4.81
C ASP A 210 -5.16 -17.48 -5.15
N LEU A 211 -3.99 -18.15 -5.20
CA LEU A 211 -3.90 -19.58 -5.48
C LEU A 211 -4.57 -20.42 -4.39
N ARG A 212 -4.35 -20.09 -3.11
CA ARG A 212 -4.98 -20.79 -1.98
C ARG A 212 -6.50 -20.59 -2.00
N THR A 213 -6.95 -19.37 -2.21
CA THR A 213 -8.38 -19.02 -2.30
C THR A 213 -9.06 -19.77 -3.43
N HIS A 214 -8.45 -19.78 -4.63
CA HIS A 214 -8.96 -20.53 -5.76
C HIS A 214 -9.03 -22.03 -5.47
N THR A 215 -7.98 -22.59 -4.85
CA THR A 215 -7.95 -24.00 -4.45
C THR A 215 -9.09 -24.33 -3.48
N ILE A 216 -9.34 -23.47 -2.49
CA ILE A 216 -10.45 -23.64 -1.54
C ILE A 216 -11.80 -23.59 -2.26
N ALA A 217 -12.00 -22.61 -3.14
CA ALA A 217 -13.25 -22.48 -3.91
C ALA A 217 -13.54 -23.73 -4.75
N THR A 218 -12.56 -24.25 -5.49
CA THR A 218 -12.71 -25.48 -6.27
C THR A 218 -13.03 -26.69 -5.38
N ARG A 219 -12.42 -26.79 -4.20
CA ARG A 219 -12.70 -27.89 -3.26
C ARG A 219 -14.09 -27.75 -2.61
N ILE A 220 -14.60 -26.53 -2.40
CA ILE A 220 -16.00 -26.30 -1.99
C ILE A 220 -16.95 -26.84 -3.06
N GLU A 221 -16.75 -26.50 -4.33
CA GLU A 221 -17.57 -27.00 -5.44
C GLU A 221 -17.56 -28.52 -5.52
N ALA A 222 -16.39 -29.15 -5.32
CA ALA A 222 -16.26 -30.61 -5.28
C ALA A 222 -17.11 -31.23 -4.15
N VAL A 223 -17.09 -30.67 -2.94
CA VAL A 223 -17.96 -31.14 -1.85
C VAL A 223 -19.43 -30.92 -2.20
N GLU A 224 -19.80 -29.76 -2.76
CA GLU A 224 -21.18 -29.43 -3.12
C GLU A 224 -21.76 -30.36 -4.20
N SER A 225 -20.93 -30.86 -5.12
CA SER A 225 -21.34 -31.82 -6.16
C SER A 225 -21.86 -33.16 -5.59
N HIS A 226 -21.49 -33.51 -4.36
CA HIS A 226 -22.01 -34.70 -3.66
C HIS A 226 -23.39 -34.45 -3.03
N GLY A 227 -23.86 -33.20 -3.04
CA GLY A 227 -25.10 -32.74 -2.42
C GLY A 227 -24.92 -32.45 -0.93
N LEU A 228 -24.99 -31.17 -0.55
CA LEU A 228 -24.80 -30.71 0.84
C LEU A 228 -25.76 -31.38 1.84
N GLY A 229 -26.98 -31.72 1.42
CA GLY A 229 -27.91 -32.48 2.25
C GLY A 229 -27.37 -33.87 2.62
N VAL A 230 -26.68 -34.55 1.69
CA VAL A 230 -26.04 -35.84 1.94
C VAL A 230 -24.85 -35.67 2.87
N VAL A 231 -24.01 -34.66 2.64
CA VAL A 231 -22.85 -34.35 3.50
C VAL A 231 -23.28 -34.16 4.95
N HIS A 232 -24.26 -33.28 5.20
CA HIS A 232 -24.74 -33.00 6.54
C HIS A 232 -25.45 -34.20 7.19
N GLN A 233 -26.20 -35.00 6.41
CA GLN A 233 -26.85 -36.21 6.93
C GLN A 233 -25.84 -37.29 7.33
N ARG A 234 -24.78 -37.50 6.53
CA ARG A 234 -23.69 -38.41 6.89
C ARG A 234 -22.94 -37.92 8.12
N ALA A 235 -22.65 -36.62 8.20
CA ALA A 235 -22.02 -36.04 9.37
C ALA A 235 -22.91 -36.14 10.64
N LEU A 236 -24.23 -36.01 10.52
CA LEU A 236 -25.17 -36.20 11.63
C LEU A 236 -25.12 -37.63 12.17
N ARG A 237 -25.11 -38.63 11.27
CA ARG A 237 -24.96 -40.05 11.66
C ARG A 237 -23.62 -40.32 12.34
N GLY A 238 -22.56 -39.69 11.87
CA GLY A 238 -21.22 -39.81 12.45
C GLY A 238 -21.05 -39.11 13.79
N ALA A 239 -21.87 -38.09 14.09
CA ALA A 239 -21.82 -37.31 15.33
C ALA A 239 -22.29 -38.11 16.56
N ASP A 240 -23.09 -39.17 16.35
CA ASP A 240 -23.62 -40.04 17.40
C ASP A 240 -24.20 -39.26 18.59
N LEU A 241 -25.10 -38.32 18.28
CA LEU A 241 -25.59 -37.34 19.26
C LEU A 241 -26.33 -38.04 20.41
N PRO A 242 -25.98 -37.77 21.68
CA PRO A 242 -26.65 -38.37 22.82
C PRO A 242 -28.07 -37.81 22.98
N GLN A 243 -29.05 -38.71 23.14
CA GLN A 243 -30.46 -38.37 23.32
C GLN A 243 -30.75 -38.06 24.80
N LEU A 244 -30.27 -36.91 25.26
CA LEU A 244 -30.40 -36.47 26.65
C LEU A 244 -31.78 -35.83 26.97
N SER A 245 -32.61 -35.59 25.95
CA SER A 245 -33.94 -34.97 26.05
C SER A 245 -34.94 -35.67 25.12
N ALA A 246 -36.24 -35.46 25.35
CA ALA A 246 -37.32 -36.00 24.52
C ALA A 246 -37.42 -35.34 23.13
N VAL A 247 -36.73 -34.23 22.90
CA VAL A 247 -36.68 -33.52 21.62
C VAL A 247 -35.47 -34.00 20.82
N ASP A 248 -35.69 -34.40 19.56
CA ASP A 248 -34.62 -34.78 18.63
C ASP A 248 -33.69 -33.57 18.36
N PRO A 249 -32.39 -33.66 18.71
CA PRO A 249 -31.43 -32.58 18.45
C PRO A 249 -31.01 -32.47 16.97
N GLY A 250 -31.32 -33.48 16.14
CA GLY A 250 -30.88 -33.58 14.75
C GLY A 250 -31.23 -32.36 13.87
N PRO A 251 -32.48 -31.88 13.84
CA PRO A 251 -32.86 -30.73 13.00
C PRO A 251 -32.09 -29.45 13.33
N ALA A 252 -31.97 -29.11 14.62
CA ALA A 252 -31.21 -27.93 15.06
C ALA A 252 -29.71 -28.07 14.75
N TRP A 253 -29.17 -29.29 14.87
CA TRP A 253 -27.79 -29.58 14.50
C TRP A 253 -27.55 -29.37 13.00
N LEU A 254 -28.45 -29.86 12.14
CA LEU A 254 -28.37 -29.69 10.69
C LEU A 254 -28.46 -28.23 10.25
N GLU A 255 -29.40 -27.47 10.83
CA GLU A 255 -29.53 -26.02 10.58
C GLU A 255 -28.23 -25.28 10.95
N HIS A 256 -27.64 -25.63 12.09
CA HIS A 256 -26.38 -25.05 12.51
C HIS A 256 -25.23 -25.36 11.56
N ARG A 257 -25.15 -26.58 11.02
CA ARG A 257 -24.13 -26.96 10.02
C ARG A 257 -24.35 -26.27 8.69
N ALA A 258 -25.60 -26.14 8.23
CA ALA A 258 -25.93 -25.36 7.05
C ALA A 258 -25.45 -23.91 7.19
N ALA A 259 -25.73 -23.25 8.31
CA ALA A 259 -25.29 -21.89 8.57
C ALA A 259 -23.75 -21.75 8.60
N ARG A 260 -23.02 -22.75 9.11
CA ARG A 260 -21.55 -22.77 9.08
C ARG A 260 -21.01 -22.95 7.67
N TRP A 261 -21.62 -23.81 6.86
CA TRP A 261 -21.26 -23.99 5.46
C TRP A 261 -21.52 -22.72 4.64
N ASP A 262 -22.65 -22.06 4.85
CA ASP A 262 -22.93 -20.74 4.26
C ASP A 262 -21.88 -19.70 4.67
N GLY A 263 -21.40 -19.79 5.92
CA GLY A 263 -20.26 -19.02 6.40
C GLY A 263 -18.97 -19.30 5.61
N LEU A 264 -18.67 -20.55 5.30
CA LEU A 264 -17.53 -20.95 4.46
C LEU A 264 -17.68 -20.40 3.04
N ARG A 265 -18.85 -20.57 2.43
CA ARG A 265 -19.18 -20.03 1.11
C ARG A 265 -19.02 -18.51 1.07
N ALA A 266 -19.59 -17.78 2.02
CA ALA A 266 -19.46 -16.32 2.06
C ALA A 266 -18.00 -15.85 2.12
N TRP A 267 -17.09 -16.68 2.65
CA TRP A 267 -15.67 -16.36 2.70
C TRP A 267 -14.93 -16.57 1.37
N PHE A 268 -15.25 -17.64 0.64
CA PHE A 268 -14.45 -18.09 -0.50
C PHE A 268 -15.24 -18.23 -1.82
N LEU A 269 -16.53 -18.54 -1.77
CA LEU A 269 -17.40 -18.74 -2.94
C LEU A 269 -18.88 -18.34 -2.65
N PRO A 270 -19.18 -17.03 -2.57
CA PRO A 270 -20.54 -16.55 -2.29
C PRO A 270 -21.55 -16.97 -3.36
N ALA A 271 -22.75 -17.37 -2.95
CA ALA A 271 -23.80 -17.84 -3.86
C ALA A 271 -24.50 -16.71 -4.64
N ASP A 272 -24.46 -15.48 -4.12
CA ASP A 272 -25.15 -14.30 -4.63
C ASP A 272 -24.31 -13.50 -5.65
N GLY A 273 -23.12 -13.98 -6.00
CA GLY A 273 -22.18 -13.27 -6.88
C GLY A 273 -21.49 -12.07 -6.23
N SER A 274 -21.66 -11.88 -4.91
CA SER A 274 -20.89 -10.88 -4.17
C SER A 274 -19.40 -11.26 -4.12
N PRO A 275 -18.48 -10.29 -3.98
CA PRO A 275 -17.07 -10.59 -3.87
C PRO A 275 -16.80 -11.39 -2.58
N PRO A 276 -16.00 -12.48 -2.64
CA PRO A 276 -15.58 -13.25 -1.47
C PRO A 276 -15.01 -12.36 -0.36
N ARG A 277 -15.28 -12.68 0.91
CA ARG A 277 -14.73 -11.89 2.03
C ARG A 277 -13.20 -11.91 2.09
N VAL A 278 -12.56 -12.96 1.58
CA VAL A 278 -11.10 -13.01 1.45
C VAL A 278 -10.54 -11.92 0.51
N ASP A 279 -11.29 -11.50 -0.51
CA ASP A 279 -10.89 -10.39 -1.38
C ASP A 279 -10.91 -9.05 -0.63
N GLN A 280 -11.85 -8.89 0.30
CA GLN A 280 -11.89 -7.71 1.18
C GLN A 280 -10.66 -7.69 2.09
N LEU A 281 -10.25 -8.85 2.62
CA LEU A 281 -9.03 -8.98 3.40
C LEU A 281 -7.80 -8.62 2.55
N HIS A 282 -7.73 -9.11 1.30
CA HIS A 282 -6.67 -8.77 0.35
C HIS A 282 -6.59 -7.25 0.09
N ALA A 283 -7.74 -6.60 -0.13
CA ALA A 283 -7.83 -5.16 -0.34
C ALA A 283 -7.39 -4.35 0.89
N VAL A 284 -7.84 -4.74 2.10
CA VAL A 284 -7.46 -4.10 3.37
C VAL A 284 -5.96 -4.21 3.60
N ALA A 285 -5.39 -5.41 3.42
CA ALA A 285 -3.96 -5.66 3.58
C ALA A 285 -3.12 -4.84 2.58
N ARG A 286 -3.50 -4.79 1.30
CA ARG A 286 -2.81 -3.99 0.29
C ARG A 286 -2.84 -2.50 0.62
N ARG A 287 -4.00 -1.98 1.03
CA ARG A 287 -4.14 -0.57 1.45
C ARG A 287 -3.27 -0.28 2.68
N ALA A 288 -3.22 -1.20 3.62
CA ALA A 288 -2.36 -1.10 4.79
C ALA A 288 -0.89 -1.03 4.42
N ILE A 289 -0.38 -1.94 3.56
CA ILE A 289 1.00 -1.89 3.07
C ILE A 289 1.33 -0.51 2.50
N VAL A 290 0.50 0.00 1.59
CA VAL A 290 0.72 1.32 0.97
C VAL A 290 0.74 2.43 2.02
N THR A 291 -0.19 2.41 2.96
CA THR A 291 -0.27 3.44 4.02
C THR A 291 0.94 3.37 4.96
N LEU A 292 1.40 2.16 5.30
CA LEU A 292 2.58 1.95 6.14
C LEU A 292 3.86 2.40 5.45
N LEU A 293 4.02 2.10 4.16
CA LEU A 293 5.14 2.57 3.34
C LEU A 293 5.14 4.10 3.24
N GLN A 294 3.99 4.73 3.02
CA GLN A 294 3.88 6.20 3.00
C GLN A 294 4.27 6.84 4.32
N VAL A 295 3.91 6.23 5.46
CA VAL A 295 4.34 6.72 6.78
C VAL A 295 5.84 6.54 6.95
N LEU A 296 6.39 5.39 6.53
CA LEU A 296 7.84 5.14 6.59
C LEU A 296 8.62 6.13 5.72
N ASP A 297 8.13 6.44 4.52
CA ASP A 297 8.69 7.45 3.62
C ASP A 297 8.64 8.84 4.25
N ARG A 298 7.50 9.23 4.85
CA ARG A 298 7.36 10.52 5.54
C ARG A 298 8.36 10.67 6.69
N ILE A 299 8.58 9.60 7.46
CA ILE A 299 9.55 9.62 8.55
C ILE A 299 10.99 9.61 8.02
N THR A 300 11.26 8.87 6.95
CA THR A 300 12.59 8.85 6.32
C THR A 300 12.93 10.20 5.72
N GLU A 301 11.96 10.86 5.07
CA GLU A 301 12.07 12.22 4.53
C GLU A 301 12.27 13.26 5.65
N SER A 302 11.59 13.11 6.79
CA SER A 302 11.80 14.01 7.95
C SER A 302 13.19 13.86 8.56
N ARG A 303 13.81 12.66 8.50
CA ARG A 303 15.22 12.47 8.87
C ARG A 303 16.21 12.95 7.80
N ARG A 304 15.86 12.83 6.50
CA ARG A 304 16.74 13.25 5.39
C ARG A 304 16.77 14.77 5.20
N ARG A 305 15.70 15.49 5.55
CA ARG A 305 15.75 16.95 5.66
C ARG A 305 16.47 17.33 6.95
N ALA A 306 17.74 17.69 6.83
CA ALA A 306 18.52 18.31 7.90
C ALA A 306 17.93 19.66 8.39
N SER A 307 16.94 20.22 7.68
CA SER A 307 16.29 21.48 8.03
C SER A 307 14.77 21.29 8.18
N SER A 308 14.29 21.55 9.39
CA SER A 308 12.87 21.65 9.68
C SER A 308 12.46 23.08 9.43
N ALA A 309 11.55 23.33 8.48
CA ALA A 309 11.08 24.69 8.20
C ALA A 309 10.58 25.40 9.48
N VAL A 310 9.98 24.66 10.42
CA VAL A 310 9.57 25.18 11.72
C VAL A 310 10.78 25.58 12.58
N ALA A 311 11.83 24.75 12.62
CA ALA A 311 13.06 25.08 13.32
C ALA A 311 13.78 26.28 12.67
N ASP A 312 13.84 26.30 11.34
CA ASP A 312 14.46 27.37 10.55
C ASP A 312 13.71 28.69 10.77
N PHE A 313 12.37 28.69 10.74
CA PHE A 313 11.57 29.87 11.05
C PHE A 313 11.72 30.35 12.49
N ARG A 314 11.91 29.43 13.46
CA ARG A 314 12.21 29.82 14.85
C ARG A 314 13.60 30.44 15.00
N VAL A 315 14.60 29.91 14.29
CA VAL A 315 15.95 30.53 14.23
C VAL A 315 15.85 31.90 13.59
N LEU A 316 15.15 32.01 12.47
CA LEU A 316 14.94 33.27 11.76
C LEU A 316 14.22 34.30 12.64
N ALA A 317 13.14 33.91 13.33
CA ALA A 317 12.42 34.78 14.26
C ALA A 317 13.34 35.30 15.39
N ARG A 318 14.25 34.46 15.90
CA ARG A 318 15.27 34.91 16.88
C ARG A 318 16.22 35.93 16.26
N TRP A 319 16.66 35.73 15.02
CA TRP A 319 17.49 36.72 14.32
C TRP A 319 16.76 38.05 14.10
N PHE A 320 15.48 38.02 13.72
CA PHE A 320 14.65 39.23 13.61
C PHE A 320 14.47 39.93 14.96
N ALA A 321 14.33 39.18 16.07
CA ALA A 321 14.14 39.74 17.40
C ALA A 321 15.36 40.48 17.95
N VAL A 322 16.57 40.13 17.48
CA VAL A 322 17.84 40.71 17.96
C VAL A 322 18.52 41.64 16.95
N ALA A 323 17.91 41.87 15.79
CA ALA A 323 18.48 42.75 14.77
C ALA A 323 18.45 44.22 15.28
N PRO A 324 19.56 44.96 15.15
CA PRO A 324 19.73 46.24 15.85
C PRO A 324 19.05 47.42 15.16
N SER A 325 18.76 47.31 13.86
CA SER A 325 18.14 48.39 13.09
C SER A 325 17.11 47.88 12.08
N GLN A 326 16.23 48.79 11.64
CA GLN A 326 15.25 48.49 10.61
C GLN A 326 15.88 48.09 9.27
N ASP A 327 17.03 48.69 8.92
CA ASP A 327 17.78 48.32 7.73
C ASP A 327 18.30 46.88 7.81
N ASP A 328 18.73 46.41 8.98
CA ASP A 328 19.19 45.03 9.18
C ASP A 328 18.03 44.03 9.08
N LEU A 329 16.83 44.39 9.56
CA LEU A 329 15.62 43.60 9.37
C LEU A 329 15.30 43.44 7.87
N HIS A 330 15.39 44.53 7.10
CA HIS A 330 15.15 44.50 5.65
C HIS A 330 16.23 43.69 4.90
N ARG A 331 17.50 43.78 5.31
CA ARG A 331 18.59 42.96 4.75
C ARG A 331 18.38 41.48 5.05
N LEU A 332 18.08 41.13 6.31
CA LEU A 332 17.80 39.75 6.72
C LEU A 332 16.62 39.18 5.93
N TRP A 333 15.53 39.95 5.82
CA TRP A 333 14.38 39.58 5.01
C TRP A 333 14.74 39.35 3.53
N SER A 334 15.47 40.30 2.92
CA SER A 334 15.89 40.18 1.52
C SER A 334 16.77 38.96 1.26
N THR A 335 17.72 38.68 2.17
CA THR A 335 18.66 37.56 2.03
C THR A 335 17.99 36.21 2.27
N THR A 336 17.14 36.09 3.29
CA THR A 336 16.50 34.81 3.62
C THR A 336 15.40 34.42 2.64
N PHE A 337 14.63 35.39 2.14
CA PHE A 337 13.52 35.13 1.23
C PHE A 337 13.87 35.33 -0.25
N GLY A 338 15.12 35.70 -0.55
CA GLY A 338 15.61 35.82 -1.92
C GLY A 338 14.83 36.85 -2.74
N LEU A 339 14.44 37.98 -2.13
CA LEU A 339 13.76 39.10 -2.80
C LEU A 339 14.71 39.91 -3.68
N SER A 340 15.54 39.20 -4.44
CA SER A 340 16.35 39.78 -5.50
C SER A 340 15.43 40.13 -6.67
N PRO A 341 15.66 41.25 -7.38
CA PRO A 341 14.99 41.53 -8.64
C PRO A 341 15.16 40.33 -9.59
N SER A 342 14.05 39.75 -10.06
CA SER A 342 14.09 38.70 -11.08
C SER A 342 14.53 39.33 -12.40
N ARG A 343 15.69 38.93 -12.93
CA ARG A 343 16.19 39.43 -14.22
C ARG A 343 15.78 38.47 -15.35
N HIS A 344 15.06 38.99 -16.34
CA HIS A 344 14.54 38.20 -17.48
C HIS A 344 15.43 38.38 -18.71
N ALA A 345 16.63 37.81 -18.70
CA ALA A 345 17.64 38.00 -19.75
C ALA A 345 17.28 37.34 -21.12
N HIS A 346 16.20 36.57 -21.19
CA HIS A 346 15.73 35.91 -22.40
C HIS A 346 14.68 36.72 -23.18
N LEU A 347 14.21 37.85 -22.62
CA LEU A 347 13.22 38.71 -23.28
C LEU A 347 13.95 39.74 -24.15
N ALA A 348 13.48 39.90 -25.38
CA ALA A 348 13.98 40.90 -26.31
C ALA A 348 12.99 42.07 -26.43
N HIS A 349 13.48 43.23 -26.91
CA HIS A 349 12.59 44.29 -27.34
C HIS A 349 11.75 43.82 -28.54
N PRO A 350 10.48 44.22 -28.63
CA PRO A 350 9.64 43.92 -29.80
C PRO A 350 10.23 44.45 -31.10
N ASP A 351 10.96 45.56 -31.01
CA ASP A 351 11.68 46.18 -32.11
C ASP A 351 13.19 46.27 -31.75
N PRO A 352 14.01 45.36 -32.30
CA PRO A 352 15.44 45.31 -32.02
C PRO A 352 16.23 46.46 -32.68
N GLU A 353 15.64 47.23 -33.60
CA GLU A 353 16.32 48.35 -34.27
C GLU A 353 16.29 49.64 -33.44
N LEU A 354 15.41 49.74 -32.43
CA LEU A 354 15.30 50.89 -31.53
C LEU A 354 16.48 51.01 -30.54
N VAL A 355 17.22 49.92 -30.32
CA VAL A 355 18.38 49.90 -29.41
C VAL A 355 19.64 49.71 -30.24
N ALA A 356 20.53 50.71 -30.22
CA ALA A 356 21.81 50.61 -30.90
C ALA A 356 22.60 49.38 -30.42
N VAL A 357 23.22 48.65 -31.34
CA VAL A 357 24.01 47.44 -31.06
C VAL A 357 25.16 47.70 -30.08
N SER A 358 25.64 48.94 -30.00
CA SER A 358 26.69 49.38 -29.07
C SER A 358 26.18 49.82 -27.69
N ALA A 359 24.86 49.86 -27.46
CA ALA A 359 24.29 50.27 -26.19
C ALA A 359 24.59 49.22 -25.10
N SER A 360 25.11 49.68 -23.96
CA SER A 360 25.34 48.78 -22.82
C SER A 360 24.00 48.30 -22.26
N TRP A 361 23.95 47.07 -21.77
CA TRP A 361 22.75 46.49 -21.18
C TRP A 361 22.19 47.31 -19.99
N ALA A 362 23.06 47.99 -19.23
CA ALA A 362 22.65 48.85 -18.12
C ALA A 362 22.02 50.18 -18.57
N SER A 363 22.32 50.63 -19.79
CA SER A 363 21.83 51.89 -20.37
C SER A 363 20.72 51.68 -21.40
N ALA A 364 20.43 50.44 -21.79
CA ALA A 364 19.33 50.10 -22.67
C ALA A 364 17.98 50.28 -21.95
N PRO A 365 16.91 50.69 -22.65
CA PRO A 365 15.58 50.76 -22.05
C PRO A 365 15.14 49.36 -21.54
N PRO A 366 14.38 49.27 -20.45
CA PRO A 366 13.93 47.97 -19.94
C PRO A 366 12.88 47.34 -20.88
N VAL A 367 12.88 46.01 -20.97
CA VAL A 367 11.82 45.25 -21.63
C VAL A 367 10.63 45.08 -20.69
N GLU A 368 9.42 45.28 -21.20
CA GLU A 368 8.19 45.12 -20.41
C GLU A 368 7.98 43.63 -20.08
N VAL A 369 7.94 43.30 -18.80
CA VAL A 369 7.70 41.93 -18.31
C VAL A 369 6.22 41.79 -17.97
N SER A 370 5.52 40.93 -18.70
CA SER A 370 4.10 40.67 -18.43
C SER A 370 3.89 40.15 -16.99
N PRO A 371 3.04 40.81 -16.18
CA PRO A 371 2.80 40.45 -14.78
C PRO A 371 1.85 39.25 -14.60
N LEU A 372 1.38 38.64 -15.69
CA LEU A 372 0.35 37.58 -15.70
C LEU A 372 0.68 36.39 -14.79
N LEU A 373 1.95 36.11 -14.50
CA LEU A 373 2.38 35.06 -13.57
C LEU A 373 2.20 35.41 -12.08
N ARG A 374 2.11 36.69 -11.72
CA ARG A 374 2.01 37.16 -10.32
C ARG A 374 0.62 37.74 -9.96
N SER A 375 -0.12 38.29 -10.92
CA SER A 375 -1.46 38.86 -10.67
C SER A 375 -2.59 37.83 -10.74
N ALA A 376 -2.44 36.83 -11.60
CA ALA A 376 -3.33 35.68 -11.69
C ALA A 376 -2.48 34.42 -11.56
N GLY A 377 -2.28 33.98 -10.32
CA GLY A 377 -1.67 32.67 -10.08
C GLY A 377 -2.42 31.64 -10.93
N ARG A 378 -1.72 31.00 -11.87
CA ARG A 378 -2.27 29.84 -12.56
C ARG A 378 -2.45 28.74 -11.51
N THR A 379 -3.58 28.73 -10.82
CA THR A 379 -4.27 27.47 -10.58
C THR A 379 -4.77 27.04 -11.95
N GLU A 380 -3.97 26.23 -12.65
CA GLU A 380 -4.55 25.36 -13.66
C GLU A 380 -5.59 24.52 -12.92
N ARG A 381 -6.84 24.97 -12.99
CA ARG A 381 -7.98 24.13 -12.63
C ARG A 381 -7.92 22.98 -13.61
N PHE A 382 -7.44 21.84 -13.14
CA PHE A 382 -7.71 20.55 -13.78
C PHE A 382 -9.21 20.31 -13.69
N THR A 383 -9.98 20.97 -14.55
CA THR A 383 -11.28 20.48 -14.93
C THR A 383 -11.05 19.21 -15.73
N ARG A 384 -11.80 18.16 -15.39
CA ARG A 384 -11.85 16.84 -16.02
C ARG A 384 -11.42 16.89 -17.49
N THR A 385 -10.44 16.06 -17.86
CA THR A 385 -9.94 15.93 -19.23
C THR A 385 -11.11 15.86 -20.21
N GLY A 386 -11.26 16.90 -21.04
CA GLY A 386 -12.23 16.92 -22.11
C GLY A 386 -11.99 15.71 -23.01
N ARG A 387 -13.05 15.06 -23.45
CA ARG A 387 -12.98 13.89 -24.34
C ARG A 387 -12.12 14.27 -25.55
N VAL A 388 -11.07 13.48 -25.82
CA VAL A 388 -10.14 13.72 -26.93
C VAL A 388 -10.96 13.86 -28.20
N ARG A 389 -10.89 15.03 -28.84
CA ARG A 389 -11.60 15.32 -30.08
C ARG A 389 -11.08 14.36 -31.14
N ASP A 390 -11.94 13.84 -32.00
CA ASP A 390 -11.51 13.01 -33.12
C ASP A 390 -10.59 13.85 -34.03
N VAL A 391 -9.31 13.45 -34.07
CA VAL A 391 -8.24 14.13 -34.82
C VAL A 391 -7.89 13.37 -36.10
N ALA A 392 -8.70 12.38 -36.52
CA ALA A 392 -8.44 11.60 -37.73
C ALA A 392 -8.27 12.51 -38.96
N ALA A 393 -9.20 13.44 -39.18
CA ALA A 393 -9.13 14.39 -40.29
C ALA A 393 -7.92 15.34 -40.21
N VAL A 394 -7.52 15.75 -39.00
CA VAL A 394 -6.34 16.63 -38.81
C VAL A 394 -5.05 15.86 -39.06
N LYS A 395 -5.00 14.59 -38.66
CA LYS A 395 -3.84 13.70 -38.88
C LYS A 395 -3.68 13.37 -40.36
N GLU A 396 -4.77 13.10 -41.05
CA GLU A 396 -4.78 12.83 -42.50
C GLU A 396 -4.33 14.06 -43.30
N GLU A 397 -4.87 15.24 -42.99
CA GLU A 397 -4.45 16.50 -43.62
C GLU A 397 -2.97 16.83 -43.38
N ARG A 398 -2.46 16.60 -42.17
CA ARG A 398 -1.02 16.78 -41.87
C ARG A 398 -0.15 15.79 -42.61
N THR A 399 -0.59 14.54 -42.75
CA THR A 399 0.13 13.50 -43.47
C THR A 399 0.20 13.85 -44.96
N ARG A 400 -0.91 14.31 -45.53
CA ARG A 400 -0.99 14.79 -46.92
C ARG A 400 -0.06 15.97 -47.19
N ARG A 401 -0.02 16.97 -46.31
CA ARG A 401 0.91 18.11 -46.43
C ARG A 401 2.36 17.69 -46.31
N ALA A 402 2.70 16.86 -45.33
CA ALA A 402 4.07 16.38 -45.15
C ALA A 402 4.57 15.55 -46.35
N LEU A 403 3.68 14.76 -46.98
CA LEU A 403 4.02 14.02 -48.21
C LEU A 403 4.22 14.97 -49.40
N ALA A 404 3.39 16.01 -49.53
CA ALA A 404 3.54 17.01 -50.59
C ALA A 404 4.83 17.83 -50.44
N GLU A 405 5.12 18.33 -49.23
CA GLU A 405 6.37 19.06 -48.92
C GLU A 405 7.60 18.19 -49.17
N ARG A 406 7.52 16.89 -48.84
CA ARG A 406 8.62 15.95 -49.09
C ARG A 406 8.82 15.68 -50.58
N ALA A 407 7.75 15.53 -51.35
CA ALA A 407 7.83 15.35 -52.81
C ALA A 407 8.41 16.60 -53.50
N GLU A 408 8.03 17.80 -53.05
CA GLU A 408 8.58 19.06 -53.55
C GLU A 408 10.08 19.19 -53.24
N LEU A 409 10.48 18.80 -52.02
CA LEU A 409 11.88 18.78 -51.61
C LEU A 409 12.71 17.75 -52.41
N GLU A 410 12.18 16.55 -52.65
CA GLU A 410 12.84 15.53 -53.47
C GLU A 410 12.95 15.99 -54.95
N ALA A 411 11.94 16.64 -55.50
CA ALA A 411 11.99 17.21 -56.85
C ALA A 411 13.04 18.34 -56.97
N ALA A 412 13.10 19.25 -55.99
CA ALA A 412 14.09 20.32 -55.96
C ALA A 412 15.53 19.79 -55.86
N TRP A 413 15.77 18.73 -55.08
CA TRP A 413 17.09 18.09 -55.01
C TRP A 413 17.45 17.37 -56.30
N SER A 414 16.50 16.69 -56.94
CA SER A 414 16.74 16.06 -58.25
C SER A 414 17.12 17.08 -59.32
N MET A 415 16.56 18.31 -59.27
CA MET A 415 16.95 19.39 -60.17
C MET A 415 18.36 19.96 -59.91
N LEU A 416 18.89 19.77 -58.70
CA LEU A 416 20.24 20.19 -58.32
C LEU A 416 21.29 19.11 -58.50
N ASP A 417 20.89 17.87 -58.83
CA ASP A 417 21.82 16.79 -59.11
C ASP A 417 22.59 17.10 -60.40
N THR A 418 23.91 17.20 -60.28
CA THR A 418 24.77 17.60 -61.38
C THR A 418 25.29 16.42 -62.20
N GLY A 419 25.07 15.18 -61.75
CA GLY A 419 25.58 13.96 -62.39
C GLY A 419 27.11 13.88 -62.47
N GLY A 420 27.82 14.79 -61.80
CA GLY A 420 29.27 14.99 -61.90
C GLY A 420 29.68 16.44 -61.64
N ALA A 421 30.98 16.72 -61.77
CA ALA A 421 31.53 18.04 -61.49
C ALA A 421 31.16 19.06 -62.58
N VAL A 422 30.47 20.13 -62.19
CA VAL A 422 30.09 21.27 -63.05
C VAL A 422 30.54 22.59 -62.42
N ARG A 423 30.60 23.66 -63.21
CA ARG A 423 30.91 25.01 -62.70
C ARG A 423 29.65 25.66 -62.17
N LEU A 424 29.75 26.47 -61.12
CA LEU A 424 28.60 27.21 -60.58
C LEU A 424 27.96 28.12 -61.66
N SER A 425 28.76 28.62 -62.60
CA SER A 425 28.32 29.37 -63.77
C SER A 425 27.45 28.58 -64.76
N SER A 426 27.41 27.24 -64.70
CA SER A 426 26.51 26.45 -65.56
C SER A 426 25.04 26.58 -65.17
N PHE A 427 24.76 27.02 -63.95
CA PHE A 427 23.41 27.31 -63.48
C PHE A 427 22.99 28.72 -63.89
N GLU A 428 22.80 28.96 -65.19
CA GLU A 428 22.48 30.31 -65.71
C GLU A 428 21.18 30.87 -65.12
N ARG A 429 20.16 30.02 -64.97
CA ARG A 429 18.85 30.37 -64.38
C ARG A 429 18.37 29.27 -63.46
N LEU A 430 17.96 29.65 -62.25
CA LEU A 430 17.33 28.76 -61.28
C LEU A 430 16.04 29.37 -60.74
N ASP A 431 15.07 28.52 -60.42
CA ASP A 431 13.94 28.94 -59.60
C ASP A 431 14.44 29.37 -58.21
N HIS A 432 13.73 30.30 -57.58
CA HIS A 432 14.16 30.86 -56.30
C HIS A 432 14.22 29.83 -55.18
N SER A 433 13.24 28.92 -55.12
CA SER A 433 13.20 27.86 -54.12
C SER A 433 14.38 26.89 -54.26
N VAL A 434 14.74 26.54 -55.49
CA VAL A 434 15.87 25.67 -55.81
C VAL A 434 17.21 26.39 -55.54
N PHE A 435 17.28 27.68 -55.85
CA PHE A 435 18.45 28.51 -55.57
C PHE A 435 18.73 28.64 -54.06
N GLU A 436 17.72 28.85 -53.22
CA GLU A 436 17.90 28.87 -51.75
C GLU A 436 18.49 27.56 -51.21
N ARG A 437 18.08 26.42 -51.78
CA ARG A 437 18.63 25.10 -51.43
C ARG A 437 20.08 24.93 -51.87
N MET A 438 20.42 25.42 -53.05
CA MET A 438 21.82 25.47 -53.52
C MET A 438 22.68 26.34 -52.59
N LEU A 439 22.17 27.49 -52.14
CA LEU A 439 22.88 28.36 -51.19
C LEU A 439 23.10 27.70 -49.82
N ASP A 440 22.12 26.96 -49.30
CA ASP A 440 22.30 26.20 -48.05
C ASP A 440 23.41 25.15 -48.18
N LEU A 441 23.46 24.39 -49.29
CA LEU A 441 24.54 23.44 -49.55
C LEU A 441 25.91 24.11 -49.68
N LEU A 442 25.99 25.22 -50.43
CA LEU A 442 27.22 25.99 -50.58
C LEU A 442 27.69 26.56 -49.25
N GLY A 443 26.78 27.10 -48.43
CA GLY A 443 27.07 27.63 -47.11
C GLY A 443 27.62 26.56 -46.17
N ARG A 444 27.03 25.35 -46.19
CA ARG A 444 27.53 24.21 -45.41
C ARG A 444 28.91 23.75 -45.87
N ALA A 445 29.12 23.62 -47.18
CA ALA A 445 30.43 23.25 -47.75
C ALA A 445 31.51 24.29 -47.42
N LEU A 446 31.20 25.58 -47.54
CA LEU A 446 32.13 26.67 -47.19
C LEU A 446 32.36 26.82 -45.68
N GLY A 447 31.43 26.32 -44.86
CA GLY A 447 31.58 26.23 -43.41
C GLY A 447 32.41 25.03 -42.92
N SER A 448 32.62 24.01 -43.74
CA SER A 448 33.44 22.84 -43.39
C SER A 448 34.92 23.04 -43.73
N ASP A 449 35.80 22.46 -42.92
CA ASP A 449 37.24 22.43 -43.19
C ASP A 449 37.56 21.69 -44.50
N PRO A 450 38.52 22.18 -45.31
CA PRO A 450 38.96 21.49 -46.51
C PRO A 450 39.66 20.16 -46.16
N GLY A 451 39.43 19.13 -46.97
CA GLY A 451 40.12 17.85 -46.87
C GLY A 451 41.60 17.92 -47.30
N ALA A 452 42.30 16.80 -47.21
CA ALA A 452 43.72 16.71 -47.58
C ALA A 452 43.99 17.10 -49.06
N ASP A 453 43.00 16.89 -49.94
CA ASP A 453 43.08 17.23 -51.37
C ASP A 453 42.65 18.69 -51.66
N GLY A 454 42.29 19.48 -50.63
CA GLY A 454 41.79 20.85 -50.75
C GLY A 454 40.28 20.97 -51.06
N ASP A 455 39.63 19.87 -51.42
CA ASP A 455 38.19 19.77 -51.66
C ASP A 455 37.39 19.80 -50.35
N ARG A 456 36.21 20.41 -50.39
CA ARG A 456 35.27 20.45 -49.25
C ARG A 456 34.09 19.53 -49.54
N ARG A 457 33.85 18.56 -48.67
CA ARG A 457 32.81 17.55 -48.85
C ARG A 457 31.86 17.54 -47.66
N VAL A 458 30.57 17.73 -47.95
CA VAL A 458 29.53 17.75 -46.92
C VAL A 458 28.32 16.95 -47.39
N THR A 459 27.71 16.24 -46.44
CA THR A 459 26.43 15.56 -46.63
C THR A 459 25.36 16.28 -45.81
N THR A 460 24.15 16.39 -46.35
CA THR A 460 22.99 16.89 -45.59
C THR A 460 22.71 16.02 -44.36
N ALA A 461 22.04 16.59 -43.35
CA ALA A 461 21.80 15.90 -42.07
C ALA A 461 20.93 14.63 -42.20
N ASP A 462 20.14 14.53 -43.27
CA ASP A 462 19.36 13.35 -43.62
C ASP A 462 20.14 12.33 -44.46
N GLY A 463 21.39 12.61 -44.80
CA GLY A 463 22.29 11.70 -45.53
C GLY A 463 22.02 11.59 -47.04
N ARG A 464 21.03 12.33 -47.55
CA ARG A 464 20.48 12.14 -48.91
C ARG A 464 21.19 12.91 -50.00
N VAL A 465 21.81 14.03 -49.67
CA VAL A 465 22.49 14.88 -50.67
C VAL A 465 23.92 15.10 -50.24
N GLU A 466 24.84 14.87 -51.16
CA GLU A 466 26.26 15.10 -50.98
C GLU A 466 26.72 16.19 -51.94
N ILE A 467 27.45 17.17 -51.40
CA ILE A 467 28.12 18.21 -52.19
C ILE A 467 29.64 18.08 -52.02
N VAL A 468 30.35 18.11 -53.14
CA VAL A 468 31.80 18.30 -53.20
C VAL A 468 32.07 19.63 -53.88
N LEU A 469 32.78 20.50 -53.17
CA LEU A 469 33.11 21.85 -53.60
C LEU A 469 34.63 21.96 -53.79
N ARG A 470 35.06 22.32 -55.00
CA ARG A 470 36.48 22.57 -55.33
C ARG A 470 36.74 24.03 -55.59
N ALA A 471 37.96 24.47 -55.28
CA ALA A 471 38.37 25.86 -55.38
C ALA A 471 38.13 26.44 -56.80
N PRO A 472 37.68 27.70 -56.90
CA PRO A 472 37.49 28.37 -58.18
C PRO A 472 38.85 28.66 -58.82
N ARG A 473 38.87 28.86 -60.14
CA ARG A 473 40.02 29.49 -60.80
C ARG A 473 40.05 30.96 -60.39
N HIS A 474 41.24 31.50 -60.11
CA HIS A 474 41.39 32.92 -59.76
C HIS A 474 40.73 33.81 -60.83
N ASP A 475 39.97 34.81 -60.37
CA ASP A 475 39.31 35.86 -61.14
C ASP A 475 38.09 35.47 -62.00
N VAL A 476 37.49 34.29 -61.80
CA VAL A 476 36.23 33.91 -62.47
C VAL A 476 35.02 34.07 -61.54
N VAL A 477 34.01 34.82 -62.00
CA VAL A 477 32.76 35.09 -61.27
C VAL A 477 31.59 34.37 -61.95
N ALA A 478 30.91 33.50 -61.21
CA ALA A 478 29.65 32.89 -61.62
C ALA A 478 28.50 33.89 -61.46
N THR A 479 27.55 33.87 -62.41
CA THR A 479 26.32 34.66 -62.35
C THR A 479 25.12 33.74 -62.49
N VAL A 480 24.24 33.72 -61.48
CA VAL A 480 23.01 32.91 -61.47
C VAL A 480 21.82 33.86 -61.38
N SER A 481 20.88 33.76 -62.32
CA SER A 481 19.67 34.58 -62.32
C SER A 481 18.49 33.81 -61.71
N THR A 482 17.74 34.48 -60.83
CA THR A 482 16.49 33.98 -60.24
C THR A 482 15.35 34.97 -60.50
N PRO A 483 14.07 34.57 -60.34
CA PRO A 483 12.93 35.50 -60.43
C PRO A 483 13.02 36.69 -59.45
N HIS A 484 13.81 36.57 -58.37
CA HIS A 484 13.94 37.60 -57.32
C HIS A 484 15.24 38.42 -57.41
N GLY A 485 16.12 38.14 -58.37
CA GLY A 485 17.37 38.88 -58.54
C GLY A 485 18.53 38.05 -59.08
N ILE A 486 19.72 38.66 -59.12
CA ILE A 486 20.94 38.07 -59.69
C ILE A 486 21.97 37.83 -58.57
N PHE A 487 22.44 36.59 -58.47
CA PHE A 487 23.54 36.22 -57.59
C PHE A 487 24.88 36.25 -58.34
N ARG A 488 25.91 36.82 -57.70
CA ARG A 488 27.30 36.84 -58.21
C ARG A 488 28.26 36.36 -57.13
N GLY A 489 29.13 35.43 -57.47
CA GLY A 489 30.13 34.88 -56.56
C GLY A 489 31.26 34.17 -57.30
N PRO A 490 32.29 33.68 -56.60
CA PRO A 490 33.39 32.94 -57.23
C PRO A 490 32.87 31.70 -57.97
N ASP A 491 33.43 31.39 -59.14
CA ASP A 491 32.97 30.26 -59.97
C ASP A 491 33.55 28.91 -59.51
N TYR A 492 33.03 28.43 -58.38
CA TYR A 492 33.38 27.15 -57.79
C TYR A 492 33.03 25.99 -58.71
N GLU A 493 33.78 24.90 -58.61
CA GLU A 493 33.39 23.63 -59.20
C GLU A 493 32.59 22.83 -58.16
N ILE A 494 31.37 22.45 -58.51
CA ILE A 494 30.42 21.76 -57.63
C ILE A 494 30.06 20.39 -58.23
N ASP A 495 30.03 19.37 -57.39
CA ASP A 495 29.48 18.05 -57.71
C ASP A 495 28.43 17.74 -56.63
N ILE A 496 27.15 17.81 -57.01
CA ILE A 496 26.02 17.56 -56.13
C ILE A 496 25.38 16.25 -56.56
N ARG A 497 25.29 15.30 -55.63
CA ARG A 497 24.71 13.98 -55.88
C ARG A 497 23.59 13.70 -54.91
N THR A 498 22.45 13.33 -55.45
CA THR A 498 21.34 12.79 -54.67
C THR A 498 21.51 11.26 -54.55
N ARG A 499 21.37 10.73 -53.33
CA ARG A 499 21.56 9.30 -53.00
C ARG A 499 20.25 8.56 -52.76
#